data_AF-A0A0F2C2T0-F1
#
_entry.id   AF-A0A0F2C2T0-F1
#
_cell.length_a   1.000
_cell.length_b   1.000
_cell.length_c   1.000
_cell.angle_alpha   90.00
_cell.angle_beta   90.00
_cell.angle_gamma   90.00
#
_symmetry.space_group_name_H-M   'P 1'
#
loop_
_entity.id
_entity.type
_entity.pdbx_description
1 polymer ?
#
loop_
_entity_poly.entity_id
_entity_poly.type
_entity_poly.pdbx_seq_one_letter_code
_entity_poly.pdbx_strand_id
1 'polypeptide(L)'
;MAGYREAVTAAWDALAAKYPEAAIVVLGPAPHELPVGAATARIDADLSELAAARGWAYISPIAENWITEQNYLDVIDVVVGFKHPSTDGHRYLAEKVAADLDALRAAPVTEAGGSETTPDE
;
A
#
# COMPACT_ATOMS: atom_id res chain seq x y z
N MET A 1 2.18 11.79 16.00
CA MET A 1 1.47 10.93 16.97
C MET A 1 2.51 10.06 17.64
N ALA A 2 2.69 10.18 18.97
CA ALA A 2 3.60 9.30 19.70
C ALA A 2 3.03 7.87 19.71
N GLY A 3 3.86 6.84 19.48
CA GLY A 3 3.43 5.43 19.53
C GLY A 3 2.87 4.86 18.23
N TYR A 4 2.62 5.67 17.20
CA TYR A 4 2.02 5.20 15.94
C TYR A 4 2.91 4.18 15.21
N ARG A 5 4.19 4.51 15.00
CA ARG A 5 5.12 3.63 14.27
C ARG A 5 5.44 2.37 15.06
N GLU A 6 5.49 2.49 16.38
CA GLU A 6 5.67 1.36 17.30
C GLU A 6 4.48 0.40 17.23
N ALA A 7 3.25 0.93 17.21
CA ALA A 7 2.04 0.11 17.09
C ALA A 7 1.96 -0.61 15.74
N VAL A 8 2.28 0.09 14.63
CA VAL A 8 2.36 -0.52 13.29
C VAL A 8 3.40 -1.66 13.28
N THR A 9 4.60 -1.38 13.78
CA THR A 9 5.68 -2.36 13.88
C THR A 9 5.26 -3.58 14.67
N ALA A 10 4.70 -3.41 15.88
CA ALA A 10 4.27 -4.51 16.71
C ALA A 10 3.18 -5.38 16.04
N ALA A 11 2.22 -4.76 15.36
CA ALA A 11 1.17 -5.48 14.64
C ALA A 11 1.73 -6.28 13.45
N TRP A 12 2.66 -5.69 12.70
CA TRP A 12 3.29 -6.33 11.54
C TRP A 12 4.23 -7.45 11.94
N ASP A 13 5.00 -7.29 13.02
CA ASP A 13 5.86 -8.34 13.56
C ASP A 13 5.01 -9.53 14.03
N ALA A 14 3.85 -9.28 14.65
CA ALA A 14 2.91 -10.34 15.02
C ALA A 14 2.30 -11.04 13.80
N LEU A 15 1.98 -10.30 12.72
CA LEU A 15 1.47 -10.87 11.47
C LEU A 15 2.51 -11.78 10.81
N ALA A 16 3.76 -11.33 10.72
CA ALA A 16 4.87 -12.08 10.15
C ALA A 16 5.20 -13.34 10.95
N ALA A 17 5.19 -13.25 12.28
CA ALA A 17 5.39 -14.41 13.15
C ALA A 17 4.26 -15.45 13.00
N LYS A 18 3.02 -15.00 12.77
CA LYS A 18 1.87 -15.89 12.60
C LYS A 18 1.84 -16.58 11.24
N TYR A 19 2.32 -15.91 10.19
CA TYR A 19 2.32 -16.41 8.81
C TYR A 19 3.72 -16.31 8.18
N PRO A 20 4.69 -17.11 8.66
CA PRO A 20 6.10 -16.96 8.29
C PRO A 20 6.39 -17.22 6.81
N GLU A 21 5.53 -17.96 6.11
CA GLU A 21 5.68 -18.29 4.69
C GLU A 21 4.80 -17.44 3.77
N ALA A 22 3.97 -16.55 4.32
CA ALA A 22 3.08 -15.73 3.52
C ALA A 22 3.82 -14.51 2.96
N ALA A 23 3.62 -14.22 1.67
CA ALA A 23 3.95 -12.93 1.11
C ALA A 23 2.99 -11.86 1.67
N ILE A 24 3.54 -10.78 2.22
CA ILE A 24 2.77 -9.68 2.79
C ILE A 24 2.84 -8.49 1.84
N VAL A 25 1.68 -7.97 1.46
CA VAL A 25 1.52 -6.73 0.70
C VAL A 25 0.72 -5.77 1.56
N VAL A 26 1.19 -4.53 1.68
CA VAL A 26 0.53 -3.49 2.45
C VAL A 26 -0.20 -2.54 1.50
N LEU A 27 -1.48 -2.30 1.76
CA LEU A 27 -2.28 -1.30 1.05
C LEU A 27 -2.34 -0.01 1.87
N GLY A 28 -1.87 1.08 1.29
CA GLY A 28 -1.94 2.43 1.85
C GLY A 28 -3.37 2.98 1.92
N PRO A 29 -3.57 4.14 2.58
CA PRO A 29 -4.88 4.74 2.69
C PRO A 29 -5.39 5.24 1.33
N ALA A 30 -6.64 4.90 0.99
CA ALA A 30 -7.39 5.61 -0.04
C ALA A 30 -7.94 6.93 0.54
N PRO A 31 -7.74 8.08 -0.13
CA PRO A 31 -8.19 9.36 0.41
C PRO A 31 -9.73 9.42 0.39
N HIS A 32 -10.30 9.67 1.57
CA HIS A 32 -11.74 9.84 1.76
C HIS A 32 -12.21 11.28 1.51
N GLU A 33 -11.26 12.20 1.34
CA GLU A 33 -11.52 13.60 1.02
C GLU A 33 -10.39 14.16 0.16
N LEU A 34 -10.74 15.16 -0.65
CA LEU A 34 -9.81 15.94 -1.46
C LEU A 34 -9.88 17.43 -1.09
N PRO A 35 -8.75 18.16 -1.06
CA PRO A 35 -7.38 17.67 -1.23
C PRO A 35 -6.94 16.73 -0.10
N VAL A 36 -6.00 15.83 -0.38
CA VAL A 36 -5.50 14.86 0.62
C VAL A 36 -4.91 15.60 1.83
N GLY A 37 -5.46 15.36 3.01
CA GLY A 37 -4.98 15.97 4.24
C GLY A 37 -3.54 15.56 4.59
N ALA A 38 -2.77 16.49 5.16
CA ALA A 38 -1.36 16.28 5.50
C ALA A 38 -1.13 15.08 6.44
N ALA A 39 -2.08 14.79 7.33
CA ALA A 39 -2.01 13.63 8.22
C ALA A 39 -2.12 12.31 7.44
N THR A 40 -3.05 12.21 6.48
CA THR A 40 -3.22 11.02 5.63
C THR A 40 -2.01 10.82 4.72
N ALA A 41 -1.52 11.90 4.10
CA ALA A 41 -0.31 11.84 3.27
C ALA A 41 0.92 11.39 4.09
N ARG A 42 1.04 11.86 5.33
CA ARG A 42 2.11 11.41 6.23
C ARG A 42 1.98 9.93 6.60
N ILE A 43 0.76 9.46 6.88
CA ILE A 43 0.51 8.04 7.18
C ILE A 43 0.94 7.17 6.01
N ASP A 44 0.59 7.54 4.78
CA ASP A 44 1.00 6.80 3.57
C ASP A 44 2.52 6.70 3.43
N ALA A 45 3.22 7.84 3.60
CA ALA A 45 4.68 7.86 3.55
C ALA A 45 5.32 7.02 4.67
N ASP A 46 4.83 7.14 5.91
CA ASP A 46 5.33 6.37 7.06
C ASP A 46 5.14 4.86 6.85
N LEU A 47 3.99 4.42 6.33
CA LEU A 47 3.72 3.00 6.08
C LEU A 47 4.56 2.45 4.92
N SER A 48 4.71 3.22 3.84
CA SER A 48 5.56 2.86 2.70
C SER A 48 7.02 2.65 3.14
N GLU A 49 7.58 3.55 3.94
CA GLU A 49 8.92 3.43 4.49
C GLU A 49 9.07 2.17 5.38
N LEU A 50 8.10 1.92 6.26
CA LEU A 50 8.12 0.75 7.15
C LEU A 50 8.01 -0.57 6.39
N ALA A 51 7.26 -0.60 5.28
CA ALA A 51 7.10 -1.77 4.43
C ALA A 51 8.39 -2.03 3.64
N ALA A 52 8.97 -0.97 3.06
CA ALA A 52 10.25 -1.05 2.36
C ALA A 52 11.38 -1.56 3.27
N ALA A 53 11.45 -1.10 4.52
CA ALA A 53 12.43 -1.57 5.50
C ALA A 53 12.33 -3.08 5.81
N ARG A 54 11.18 -3.70 5.54
CA ARG A 54 10.94 -5.15 5.69
C ARG A 54 11.05 -5.93 4.38
N GLY A 55 11.29 -5.24 3.26
CA GLY A 55 11.23 -5.82 1.93
C GLY A 55 9.81 -6.24 1.50
N TRP A 56 8.77 -5.66 2.12
CA TRP A 56 7.37 -5.93 1.76
C TRP A 56 6.91 -4.99 0.65
N ALA A 57 6.06 -5.49 -0.24
CA ALA A 57 5.44 -4.66 -1.27
C ALA A 57 4.43 -3.69 -0.64
N TYR A 58 4.36 -2.48 -1.20
CA TYR A 58 3.44 -1.43 -0.76
C TYR A 58 2.70 -0.87 -1.97
N ILE A 59 1.37 -0.82 -1.90
CA ILE A 59 0.48 -0.23 -2.90
C ILE A 59 -0.06 1.08 -2.32
N SER A 60 0.07 2.20 -3.05
CA SER A 60 -0.34 3.52 -2.55
C SER A 60 -1.45 4.11 -3.42
N PRO A 61 -2.72 4.04 -2.99
CA PRO A 61 -3.81 4.72 -3.69
C PRO A 61 -3.60 6.24 -3.85
N ILE A 62 -2.83 6.85 -2.94
CA ILE A 62 -2.47 8.28 -2.98
C ILE A 62 -1.40 8.52 -4.04
N ALA A 63 -0.27 7.81 -4.00
CA ALA A 63 0.82 8.03 -4.94
C ALA A 63 0.43 7.71 -6.38
N GLU A 64 -0.46 6.73 -6.56
CA GLU A 64 -1.00 6.33 -7.86
C GLU A 64 -2.24 7.13 -8.27
N ASN A 65 -2.69 8.06 -7.43
CA ASN A 65 -3.78 8.97 -7.72
C ASN A 65 -5.08 8.26 -8.16
N TRP A 66 -5.47 7.22 -7.41
CA TRP A 66 -6.69 6.44 -7.73
C TRP A 66 -7.96 7.28 -7.60
N ILE A 67 -8.03 8.17 -6.61
CA ILE A 67 -9.18 9.06 -6.43
C ILE A 67 -8.74 10.48 -6.79
N THR A 68 -9.41 11.05 -7.78
CA THR A 68 -9.16 12.38 -8.33
C THR A 68 -10.42 13.23 -8.20
N GLU A 69 -10.29 14.55 -8.41
CA GLU A 69 -11.46 15.44 -8.41
C GLU A 69 -12.52 15.00 -9.44
N GLN A 70 -12.10 14.39 -10.55
CA GLN A 70 -12.99 13.97 -11.63
C GLN A 70 -13.83 12.74 -11.29
N ASN A 71 -13.29 11.76 -10.55
CA ASN A 71 -14.02 10.54 -10.17
C ASN A 71 -14.50 10.54 -8.71
N TYR A 72 -14.23 11.60 -7.94
CA TYR A 72 -14.45 11.63 -6.50
C TYR A 72 -15.89 11.29 -6.11
N LEU A 73 -16.90 11.83 -6.82
CA LEU A 73 -18.31 11.57 -6.50
C LEU A 73 -18.83 10.21 -7.02
N ASP A 74 -18.11 9.58 -7.94
CA ASP A 74 -18.41 8.21 -8.38
C ASP A 74 -17.88 7.20 -7.36
N VAL A 75 -16.74 7.52 -6.74
CA VAL A 75 -16.06 6.65 -5.77
C VAL A 75 -16.56 6.89 -4.34
N ILE A 76 -16.66 8.13 -3.89
CA ILE A 76 -16.95 8.50 -2.50
C ILE A 76 -18.39 8.99 -2.36
N ASP A 77 -19.16 8.31 -1.50
CA ASP A 77 -20.48 8.77 -1.08
C ASP A 77 -20.33 9.78 0.07
N VAL A 78 -20.49 11.05 -0.26
CA VAL A 78 -20.43 12.17 0.69
C VAL A 78 -21.77 12.48 1.37
N VAL A 79 -22.86 11.84 0.96
CA VAL A 79 -24.22 12.15 1.45
C VAL A 79 -24.64 11.17 2.52
N VAL A 80 -24.75 9.87 2.18
CA VAL A 80 -25.19 8.82 3.10
C VAL A 80 -23.98 8.10 3.68
N GLY A 81 -22.92 7.98 2.89
CA GLY A 81 -21.69 7.29 3.24
C GLY A 81 -20.76 8.07 4.18
N PHE A 82 -21.09 9.28 4.63
CA PHE A 82 -20.21 10.08 5.50
C PHE A 82 -18.76 10.20 4.99
N LYS A 83 -18.58 10.38 3.67
CA LYS A 83 -17.28 10.38 2.97
C LYS A 83 -16.60 9.00 2.87
N HIS A 84 -17.34 7.90 2.98
CA HIS A 84 -16.82 6.57 2.67
C HIS A 84 -17.07 6.18 1.20
N PRO A 85 -16.32 5.21 0.65
CA PRO A 85 -16.61 4.70 -0.68
C PRO A 85 -18.04 4.18 -0.80
N SER A 86 -18.70 4.48 -1.92
CA SER A 86 -19.99 3.88 -2.28
C SER A 86 -19.80 2.39 -2.61
N THR A 87 -20.88 1.65 -2.88
CA THR A 87 -20.76 0.28 -3.41
C THR A 87 -19.94 0.25 -4.70
N ASP A 88 -20.16 1.22 -5.59
CA ASP A 88 -19.43 1.35 -6.84
C ASP A 88 -17.98 1.79 -6.61
N GLY A 89 -17.75 2.63 -5.60
CA GLY A 89 -16.42 3.01 -5.14
C GLY A 89 -15.63 1.85 -4.56
N HIS A 90 -16.26 0.98 -3.77
CA HIS A 90 -15.62 -0.24 -3.28
C HIS A 90 -15.25 -1.19 -4.43
N ARG A 91 -16.12 -1.33 -5.44
CA ARG A 91 -15.78 -2.09 -6.66
C ARG A 91 -14.58 -1.48 -7.38
N TYR A 92 -14.59 -0.16 -7.60
CA TYR A 92 -13.48 0.56 -8.23
C TYR A 92 -12.15 0.33 -7.49
N LEU A 93 -12.13 0.48 -6.17
CA LEU A 93 -10.92 0.26 -5.36
C LEU A 93 -10.46 -1.21 -5.40
N ALA A 94 -11.40 -2.17 -5.41
CA ALA A 94 -11.06 -3.58 -5.53
C ALA A 94 -10.44 -3.92 -6.89
N GLU A 95 -10.94 -3.33 -7.99
CA GLU A 95 -10.37 -3.50 -9.34
C GLU A 95 -8.96 -2.93 -9.43
N LYS A 96 -8.69 -1.78 -8.79
CA LYS A 96 -7.35 -1.20 -8.70
C LYS A 96 -6.38 -2.09 -7.91
N VAL A 97 -6.80 -2.57 -6.73
CA VAL A 97 -5.99 -3.50 -5.93
C VAL A 97 -5.69 -4.78 -6.71
N ALA A 98 -6.67 -5.33 -7.42
CA ALA A 98 -6.47 -6.53 -8.24
C ALA A 98 -5.42 -6.30 -9.34
N ALA A 99 -5.51 -5.17 -10.06
CA ALA A 99 -4.57 -4.82 -11.10
C ALA A 99 -3.12 -4.71 -10.58
N ASP A 100 -2.93 -4.09 -9.42
CA ASP A 100 -1.59 -3.94 -8.84
C ASP A 100 -1.04 -5.25 -8.29
N LEU A 101 -1.88 -6.08 -7.69
CA LEU A 101 -1.47 -7.41 -7.26
C LEU A 101 -1.05 -8.27 -8.45
N ASP A 102 -1.74 -8.17 -9.58
CA ASP A 102 -1.34 -8.84 -10.82
C ASP A 102 -0.02 -8.30 -11.38
N ALA A 103 0.19 -6.97 -11.33
CA ALA A 103 1.45 -6.36 -11.72
C ALA A 103 2.63 -6.81 -10.83
N LEU A 104 2.43 -6.89 -9.50
CA LEU A 104 3.42 -7.39 -8.55
C LEU A 104 3.77 -8.86 -8.80
N ARG A 105 2.79 -9.69 -9.16
CA ARG A 105 3.03 -11.10 -9.53
C ARG A 105 3.79 -11.26 -10.85
N ALA A 106 3.56 -10.36 -11.79
CA ALA A 106 4.19 -10.39 -13.11
C ALA A 106 5.61 -9.80 -13.12
N ALA A 107 5.98 -9.03 -12.10
CA ALA A 107 7.31 -8.44 -12.00
C ALA A 107 8.40 -9.53 -11.93
N PRO A 108 9.46 -9.44 -12.76
CA PRO A 108 10.54 -10.41 -12.71
C PRO A 108 11.26 -10.32 -11.36
N VAL A 109 11.55 -11.47 -10.74
CA VAL A 109 12.44 -11.54 -9.58
C VAL A 109 13.84 -11.21 -10.07
N THR A 110 14.30 -9.99 -9.82
CA THR A 110 15.73 -9.67 -9.97
C THR A 110 16.50 -10.32 -8.84
N GLU A 111 17.09 -11.48 -9.12
CA GLU A 111 18.15 -12.09 -8.32
C GLU A 111 19.34 -11.11 -8.28
N ALA A 112 19.45 -10.33 -7.20
CA ALA A 112 20.63 -9.54 -6.93
C ALA A 112 21.70 -10.44 -6.29
N GLY A 113 22.66 -10.95 -7.07
CA GLY A 113 23.87 -11.54 -6.49
C GLY A 113 24.54 -12.68 -7.25
N GLY A 114 24.82 -12.54 -8.54
CA GLY A 114 25.90 -13.30 -9.17
C GLY A 114 27.23 -12.66 -8.81
N SER A 115 27.79 -12.98 -7.63
CA SER A 115 29.14 -12.54 -7.28
C SER A 115 30.13 -13.27 -8.20
N GLU A 116 30.68 -12.56 -9.17
CA GLU A 116 31.76 -13.03 -10.02
C GLU A 116 33.00 -13.27 -9.15
N THR A 117 33.27 -14.54 -8.80
CA THR A 117 34.58 -14.94 -8.31
C THR A 117 35.50 -15.08 -9.51
N THR A 118 36.38 -14.10 -9.71
CA THR A 118 37.56 -14.24 -10.57
C THR A 118 38.42 -15.41 -10.08
N PRO A 119 38.84 -16.35 -10.94
CA PRO A 119 39.87 -17.33 -10.61
C PRO A 119 41.24 -16.63 -10.56
N ASP A 120 42.02 -16.91 -9.52
CA ASP A 120 43.46 -16.63 -9.47
C ASP A 120 44.19 -17.48 -10.52
N GLU A 121 45.02 -16.84 -11.34
CA GLU A 121 46.23 -17.41 -11.96
C GLU A 121 47.40 -16.41 -11.83
#